data_AF-A0A2J7Q7U7-F1
#
_entry.id   AF-A0A2J7Q7U7-F1
#
_cell.length_a   1.000
_cell.length_b   1.000
_cell.length_c   1.000
_cell.angle_alpha   90.00
_cell.angle_beta   90.00
_cell.angle_gamma   90.00
#
_symmetry.space_group_name_H-M   'P 1'
#
loop_
_entity.id
_entity.type
_entity.pdbx_description
1 polymer ?
#
loop_
_entity_poly.entity_id
_entity_poly.type
_entity_poly.pdbx_seq_one_letter_code
_entity_poly.pdbx_strand_id
1 'polypeptide(L)'
;MLILGLADMYNDKVRGLREACGDAALPYRTVARWVKLFCEGRDAIQDSHRSGRPHVDNHTIQLLASLLDVDRQWTALELAAEVGVCHKTVLHSLHDILGYCKIAARWVLHTLSEVQQWQRCPIAQDLLDRYQREGDDFL
;
A
#
# COMPACT_ATOMS: atom_id res chain seq x y z
N MET A 1 8.28 47.53 -9.65
CA MET A 1 6.84 47.80 -9.45
C MET A 1 6.02 46.55 -9.08
N LEU A 2 6.37 45.34 -9.54
CA LEU A 2 5.63 44.10 -9.19
C LEU A 2 5.81 43.60 -7.74
N ILE A 3 6.93 43.89 -7.08
CA ILE A 3 7.24 43.38 -5.73
C ILE A 3 6.46 44.14 -4.64
N LEU A 4 6.17 45.43 -4.85
CA LEU A 4 5.41 46.26 -3.89
C LEU A 4 3.91 45.91 -3.88
N GLY A 5 3.30 45.67 -5.04
CA GLY A 5 1.87 45.31 -5.12
C GLY A 5 1.51 43.98 -4.46
N LEU A 6 2.43 43.02 -4.45
CA LEU A 6 2.26 41.77 -3.69
C LEU A 6 2.33 42.02 -2.18
N ALA A 7 3.29 42.82 -1.71
CA ALA A 7 3.43 43.17 -0.28
C ALA A 7 2.19 43.88 0.28
N ASP A 8 1.63 44.81 -0.48
CA ASP A 8 0.41 45.53 -0.10
C ASP A 8 -0.80 44.59 -0.04
N MET A 9 -0.95 43.68 -1.02
CA MET A 9 -1.98 42.66 -1.02
C MET A 9 -1.85 41.70 0.19
N TYR A 10 -0.62 41.30 0.57
CA TYR A 10 -0.40 40.46 1.75
C TYR A 10 -0.82 41.18 3.04
N ASN A 11 -0.47 42.46 3.19
CA ASN A 11 -0.81 43.26 4.36
C ASN A 11 -2.33 43.46 4.50
N ASP A 12 -3.03 43.69 3.39
CA ASP A 12 -4.49 43.85 3.38
C ASP A 12 -5.21 42.57 3.82
N LYS A 13 -4.76 41.39 3.36
CA LYS A 13 -5.35 40.11 3.77
C LYS A 13 -5.08 39.80 5.24
N VAL A 14 -3.89 40.12 5.75
CA VAL A 14 -3.54 39.92 7.17
C VAL A 14 -4.38 40.83 8.07
N ARG A 15 -4.59 42.09 7.68
CA ARG A 15 -5.43 43.03 8.43
C ARG A 15 -6.88 42.56 8.49
N GLY A 16 -7.49 42.18 7.37
CA GLY A 16 -8.86 41.69 7.34
C GLY A 16 -9.07 40.41 8.17
N LEU A 17 -8.08 39.52 8.18
CA LEU A 17 -8.13 38.30 8.98
C LEU A 17 -8.01 38.58 10.48
N ARG A 18 -7.23 39.59 10.87
CA ARG A 18 -7.12 40.06 12.25
C ARG A 18 -8.38 40.78 12.74
N GLU A 19 -9.03 41.55 11.87
CA GLU A 19 -10.31 42.19 12.18
C GLU A 19 -11.43 41.17 12.40
N ALA A 20 -11.48 40.11 11.59
CA ALA A 20 -12.52 39.08 11.68
C ALA A 20 -12.28 38.05 12.79
N CYS A 21 -11.02 37.65 13.02
CA CYS A 21 -10.69 36.53 13.91
C CYS A 21 -9.97 36.96 15.22
N GLY A 22 -9.63 38.24 15.38
CA GLY A 22 -8.96 38.76 16.57
C GLY A 22 -7.69 38.00 16.91
N ASP A 23 -7.61 37.47 18.13
CA ASP A 23 -6.45 36.72 18.63
C ASP A 23 -6.32 35.31 18.03
N ALA A 24 -7.38 34.78 17.39
CA ALA A 24 -7.33 33.52 16.67
C ALA A 24 -6.80 33.66 15.23
N ALA A 25 -6.42 34.87 14.82
CA ALA A 25 -5.91 35.15 13.49
C ALA A 25 -4.55 34.46 13.24
N LEU A 26 -4.39 33.95 12.01
CA LEU A 26 -3.14 33.33 11.59
C LEU A 26 -2.00 34.36 11.52
N PRO A 27 -0.76 33.97 11.86
CA PRO A 27 0.39 34.87 11.78
C PRO A 27 0.71 35.22 10.31
N TYR A 28 1.30 36.40 10.10
CA TYR A 28 1.65 36.93 8.77
C TYR A 28 2.34 35.89 7.87
N ARG A 29 3.31 35.14 8.40
CA ARG A 29 4.04 34.11 7.63
C ARG A 29 3.13 33.03 7.05
N THR A 30 2.12 32.60 7.80
CA THR A 30 1.17 31.58 7.36
C THR A 30 0.25 32.15 6.29
N VAL A 31 -0.27 33.37 6.48
CA VAL A 31 -1.13 34.04 5.49
C VAL A 31 -0.37 34.28 4.18
N ALA A 32 0.87 34.77 4.25
CA ALA A 32 1.70 34.99 3.07
C ALA A 32 1.99 33.68 2.31
N ARG A 33 2.25 32.57 3.03
CA ARG A 33 2.42 31.24 2.43
C ARG A 33 1.16 30.80 1.69
N TRP A 34 -0.01 30.92 2.31
CA TRP A 34 -1.28 30.52 1.69
C TRP A 34 -1.63 31.37 0.47
N VAL A 35 -1.51 32.70 0.57
CA VAL A 35 -1.76 33.61 -0.56
C VAL A 35 -0.82 33.29 -1.73
N LYS A 36 0.45 33.02 -1.47
CA LYS A 36 1.39 32.56 -2.51
C LYS A 36 0.92 31.26 -3.18
N LEU A 37 0.53 30.25 -2.39
CA LEU A 37 0.04 28.97 -2.91
C LEU A 37 -1.22 29.14 -3.77
N PHE A 38 -2.15 30.02 -3.36
CA PHE A 38 -3.34 30.35 -4.15
C PHE A 38 -2.97 31.04 -5.47
N CYS A 39 -2.02 31.99 -5.45
CA CYS A 39 -1.52 32.62 -6.67
C CYS A 39 -0.82 31.62 -7.61
N GLU A 40 -0.20 30.58 -7.06
CA GLU A 40 0.42 29.47 -7.81
C GLU A 40 -0.61 28.43 -8.31
N GLY A 41 -1.91 28.66 -8.07
CA GLY A 41 -2.99 27.83 -8.59
C GLY A 41 -3.41 26.67 -7.69
N ARG A 42 -2.91 26.59 -6.44
CA ARG A 42 -3.38 25.61 -5.46
C ARG A 42 -4.73 26.04 -4.90
N ASP A 43 -5.77 25.26 -5.14
CA ASP A 43 -7.15 25.46 -4.65
C ASP A 43 -7.49 24.60 -3.42
N ALA A 44 -6.72 23.54 -3.17
CA ALA A 44 -6.90 22.64 -2.03
C ALA A 44 -6.61 23.32 -0.68
N ILE A 45 -7.65 23.40 0.16
CA ILE A 45 -7.59 23.93 1.53
C ILE A 45 -7.01 22.91 2.52
N GLN A 46 -7.11 21.62 2.22
CA GLN A 46 -6.57 20.56 3.07
C GLN A 46 -5.04 20.55 3.05
N ASP A 47 -4.41 20.06 4.11
CA ASP A 47 -2.96 19.85 4.11
C ASP A 47 -2.55 18.88 2.99
N SER A 48 -1.43 19.17 2.33
CA SER A 48 -0.81 18.19 1.43
C SER A 48 -0.46 16.93 2.19
N HIS A 49 -0.46 15.78 1.49
CA HIS A 49 -0.02 14.52 2.07
C HIS A 49 1.34 14.71 2.75
N ARG A 50 1.37 14.51 4.08
CA ARG A 50 2.60 14.63 4.84
C ARG A 50 3.37 13.34 4.65
N SER A 51 4.58 13.41 4.10
CA SER A 51 5.51 12.30 4.20
C SER A 51 5.90 12.15 5.67
N GLY A 52 5.24 11.22 6.36
CA GLY A 52 5.70 10.76 7.68
C GLY A 52 7.08 10.11 7.55
N ARG A 53 7.74 9.84 8.68
CA ARG A 53 8.93 8.98 8.67
C ARG A 53 8.50 7.59 8.18
N PRO A 54 9.08 7.05 7.09
CA PRO A 54 8.83 5.66 6.76
C PRO A 54 9.33 4.83 7.95
N HIS A 55 8.43 4.06 8.56
CA HIS A 55 8.75 3.22 9.72
C HIS A 55 9.73 2.11 9.31
N VAL A 56 9.83 1.81 8.02
CA VAL A 56 10.54 0.67 7.46
C VAL A 56 11.33 1.14 6.24
N ASP A 57 12.59 0.71 6.13
CA ASP A 57 13.43 1.00 4.97
C ASP A 57 12.97 0.19 3.74
N ASN A 58 13.12 0.78 2.55
CA ASN A 58 12.78 0.12 1.29
C ASN A 58 13.59 -1.17 1.08
N HIS A 59 14.85 -1.20 1.53
CA HIS A 59 15.65 -2.41 1.48
C HIS A 59 15.00 -3.54 2.28
N THR A 60 14.52 -3.27 3.49
CA THR A 60 13.85 -4.26 4.34
C THR A 60 12.60 -4.82 3.64
N ILE A 61 11.80 -3.94 3.01
CA ILE A 61 10.59 -4.35 2.29
C ILE A 61 10.93 -5.27 1.12
N GLN A 62 11.94 -4.93 0.32
CA GLN A 62 12.40 -5.76 -0.80
C GLN A 62 12.96 -7.10 -0.34
N LEU A 63 13.71 -7.12 0.76
CA LEU A 63 14.24 -8.35 1.34
C LEU A 63 13.11 -9.28 1.78
N LEU A 64 12.10 -8.76 2.50
CA LEU A 64 10.92 -9.53 2.89
C LEU A 64 10.19 -10.13 1.68
N ALA A 65 10.01 -9.34 0.61
CA ALA A 65 9.38 -9.82 -0.62
C ALA A 65 10.20 -10.94 -1.28
N SER A 66 11.53 -10.80 -1.33
CA SER A 66 12.41 -11.80 -1.94
C SER A 66 12.42 -13.13 -1.17
N LEU A 67 12.42 -13.09 0.17
CA LEU A 67 12.32 -14.30 1.00
C LEU A 67 11.01 -15.04 0.74
N LEU A 68 9.90 -14.31 0.65
CA LEU A 68 8.58 -14.88 0.40
C LEU A 68 8.37 -15.38 -1.03
N ASP A 69 9.15 -14.90 -2.00
CA ASP A 69 9.10 -15.40 -3.37
C ASP A 69 9.80 -16.77 -3.49
N VAL A 70 10.85 -17.00 -2.70
CA VAL A 70 11.55 -18.29 -2.61
C VAL A 70 10.74 -19.32 -1.82
N ASP A 71 10.24 -18.94 -0.65
CA ASP A 71 9.41 -19.80 0.19
C ASP A 71 8.31 -18.99 0.87
N ARG A 72 7.06 -19.42 0.71
CA ARG A 72 5.89 -18.74 1.29
C ARG A 72 5.52 -19.24 2.68
N GLN A 73 6.25 -20.23 3.21
CA GLN A 73 5.94 -20.88 4.49
C GLN A 73 6.58 -20.18 5.70
N TRP A 74 7.34 -19.10 5.48
CA TRP A 74 7.95 -18.34 6.54
C TRP A 74 6.91 -17.76 7.51
N THR A 75 7.21 -17.88 8.80
CA THR A 75 6.46 -17.17 9.83
C THR A 75 6.94 -15.72 9.95
N ALA A 76 6.05 -14.82 10.37
CA ALA A 76 6.43 -13.44 10.64
C ALA A 76 7.44 -13.29 11.79
N LEU A 77 7.65 -14.33 12.62
CA LEU A 77 8.69 -14.33 13.64
C LEU A 77 10.06 -14.69 13.05
N GLU A 78 10.12 -15.69 12.17
CA GLU A 78 11.35 -16.05 11.45
C GLU A 78 11.80 -14.91 10.54
N LEU A 79 10.87 -14.29 9.79
CA LEU A 79 11.18 -13.12 8.97
C LEU A 79 11.72 -11.94 9.79
N ALA A 80 11.20 -11.75 11.01
CA ALA A 80 11.67 -10.70 11.90
C ALA A 80 13.11 -10.95 12.36
N ALA A 81 13.44 -12.19 12.68
CA ALA A 81 14.79 -12.60 13.05
C ALA A 81 15.77 -12.49 11.86
N GLU A 82 15.34 -12.94 10.67
CA GLU A 82 16.16 -12.94 9.45
C GLU A 82 16.49 -11.53 8.97
N VAL A 83 15.49 -10.65 8.96
CA VAL A 83 15.65 -9.27 8.45
C VAL A 83 16.14 -8.30 9.55
N GLY A 84 16.15 -8.73 10.81
CA GLY A 84 16.62 -7.91 11.94
C GLY A 84 15.66 -6.77 12.32
N VAL A 85 14.36 -6.97 12.14
CA VAL A 85 13.32 -6.00 12.47
C VAL A 85 12.31 -6.59 13.47
N CYS A 86 11.58 -5.74 14.19
CA CYS A 86 10.60 -6.27 15.14
C CYS A 86 9.41 -6.92 14.43
N HIS A 87 8.81 -7.91 15.08
CA HIS A 87 7.66 -8.67 14.55
C HIS A 87 6.50 -7.79 14.06
N LYS A 88 6.19 -6.71 14.80
CA LYS A 88 5.13 -5.76 14.43
C LYS A 88 5.44 -5.04 13.11
N THR A 89 6.71 -4.68 12.88
CA THR A 89 7.16 -4.07 11.63
C THR A 89 7.02 -5.02 10.45
N VAL A 90 7.35 -6.30 10.64
CA VAL A 90 7.13 -7.32 9.60
C VAL A 90 5.64 -7.41 9.26
N LEU A 91 4.76 -7.55 10.25
CA LEU A 91 3.32 -7.65 10.00
C LEU A 91 2.77 -6.42 9.25
N HIS A 92 3.17 -5.21 9.66
CA HIS A 92 2.79 -3.98 8.96
C HIS A 92 3.30 -3.97 7.51
N SER A 93 4.55 -4.36 7.30
CA SER A 93 5.15 -4.39 5.96
C SER A 93 4.45 -5.41 5.05
N LEU A 94 4.17 -6.61 5.57
CA LEU A 94 3.48 -7.64 4.82
C LEU A 94 2.05 -7.22 4.46
N HIS A 95 1.27 -6.73 5.42
CA HIS A 95 -0.15 -6.44 5.20
C HIS A 95 -0.40 -5.08 4.53
N ASP A 96 0.18 -4.01 5.07
CA ASP A 96 -0.17 -2.64 4.68
C ASP A 96 0.67 -2.11 3.52
N ILE A 97 1.90 -2.61 3.36
CA ILE A 97 2.81 -2.16 2.30
C ILE A 97 2.81 -3.12 1.11
N LEU A 98 2.99 -4.43 1.36
CA LEU A 98 3.08 -5.46 0.31
C LEU A 98 1.72 -6.08 -0.06
N GLY A 99 0.68 -5.88 0.76
CA GLY A 99 -0.66 -6.41 0.49
C GLY A 99 -0.80 -7.93 0.65
N TYR A 100 0.14 -8.58 1.35
CA TYR A 100 0.07 -10.01 1.64
C TYR A 100 -0.95 -10.31 2.73
N CYS A 101 -1.62 -11.47 2.56
CA CYS A 101 -2.49 -12.05 3.57
C CYS A 101 -2.05 -13.48 3.89
N LYS A 102 -2.28 -13.91 5.14
CA LYS A 102 -1.99 -15.29 5.54
C LYS A 102 -3.07 -16.20 4.98
N ILE A 103 -2.66 -17.18 4.18
CA ILE A 103 -3.53 -18.25 3.68
C ILE A 103 -3.14 -19.55 4.39
N ALA A 104 -4.12 -20.25 4.95
CA ALA A 104 -3.88 -21.55 5.55
C ALA A 104 -3.61 -22.60 4.45
N ALA A 105 -2.67 -23.51 4.71
CA ALA A 105 -2.42 -24.64 3.81
C ALA A 105 -3.70 -25.48 3.65
N ARG A 106 -3.97 -25.90 2.41
CA ARG A 106 -5.09 -26.80 2.11
C ARG A 106 -4.66 -28.24 2.35
N TRP A 107 -5.48 -28.99 3.09
CA TRP A 107 -5.27 -30.42 3.28
C TRP A 107 -5.39 -31.17 1.95
N VAL A 108 -4.41 -32.03 1.69
CA VAL A 108 -4.40 -32.96 0.55
C VAL A 108 -4.31 -34.36 1.13
N LEU A 109 -5.29 -35.21 0.80
CA LEU A 109 -5.46 -36.54 1.41
C LEU A 109 -4.27 -37.48 1.16
N HIS A 110 -3.65 -37.37 -0.01
CA HIS A 110 -2.55 -38.23 -0.43
C HIS A 110 -1.46 -37.46 -1.16
N THR A 111 -0.21 -37.76 -0.81
CA THR A 111 0.97 -37.33 -1.57
C THR A 111 1.09 -38.21 -2.81
N LEU A 112 0.90 -37.62 -3.98
CA LEU A 112 0.96 -38.35 -5.26
C LEU A 112 2.41 -38.57 -5.68
N SER A 113 2.73 -39.78 -6.15
CA SER A 113 4.00 -40.05 -6.83
C SER A 113 4.05 -39.35 -8.18
N GLU A 114 5.25 -39.16 -8.72
CA GLU A 114 5.45 -38.54 -10.03
C GLU A 114 4.66 -39.27 -11.13
N VAL A 115 4.71 -40.61 -11.16
CA VAL A 115 3.95 -41.45 -12.10
C VAL A 115 2.44 -41.21 -11.95
N GLN A 116 1.94 -41.14 -10.72
CA GLN A 116 0.52 -40.88 -10.48
C GLN A 116 0.11 -39.49 -10.97
N GLN A 117 0.95 -38.47 -10.79
CA GLN A 117 0.67 -37.12 -11.28
C GLN A 117 0.59 -37.11 -12.81
N TRP A 118 1.54 -37.75 -13.49
CA TRP A 118 1.56 -37.86 -14.96
C TRP A 118 0.33 -38.58 -15.51
N GLN A 119 -0.12 -39.65 -14.87
CA GLN A 119 -1.28 -40.42 -15.34
C GLN A 119 -2.62 -39.70 -15.12
N ARG A 120 -2.71 -38.80 -14.13
CA ARG A 120 -3.97 -38.10 -13.83
C ARG A 120 -4.42 -37.18 -14.95
N CYS A 121 -3.51 -36.49 -15.62
CA CYS A 121 -3.84 -35.57 -16.71
C CYS A 121 -4.55 -36.26 -17.90
N PRO A 122 -3.99 -37.33 -18.51
CA PRO A 122 -4.65 -38.00 -19.64
C PRO A 122 -5.95 -38.68 -19.22
N ILE A 123 -6.01 -39.26 -18.02
CA ILE A 123 -7.25 -39.86 -17.50
C ILE A 123 -8.33 -38.79 -17.34
N ALA A 124 -8.00 -37.65 -16.72
CA ALA A 124 -8.96 -36.56 -16.55
C ALA A 124 -9.44 -36.01 -17.90
N GLN A 125 -8.55 -35.93 -18.90
CA GLN A 125 -8.92 -35.50 -20.25
C GLN A 125 -9.87 -36.50 -20.92
N ASP A 126 -9.57 -37.79 -20.87
CA ASP A 126 -10.42 -38.82 -21.46
C ASP A 126 -11.82 -38.85 -20.81
N LEU A 127 -11.88 -38.73 -19.47
CA LEU A 127 -13.14 -38.63 -18.74
C LEU A 127 -13.92 -37.36 -19.11
N LEU A 128 -13.23 -36.23 -19.30
CA LEU A 128 -13.87 -34.98 -19.72
C LEU A 128 -14.41 -35.08 -21.15
N ASP A 129 -13.63 -35.61 -22.09
CA ASP A 129 -14.03 -35.80 -23.48
C ASP A 129 -15.22 -36.76 -23.58
N ARG A 130 -15.23 -37.79 -22.72
CA ARG A 130 -16.34 -38.73 -22.62
C ARG A 130 -17.60 -38.06 -22.09
N TYR A 131 -17.49 -37.29 -21.01
CA TYR A 131 -18.61 -36.49 -20.48
C TYR A 131 -19.16 -35.51 -21.53
N GLN A 132 -18.30 -34.89 -22.34
CA GLN A 132 -18.76 -34.00 -23.41
C GLN A 132 -19.56 -34.71 -24.52
N ARG A 133 -19.31 -36.00 -24.75
CA ARG A 133 -20.05 -36.83 -25.73
C ARG A 133 -21.35 -37.40 -25.17
N GLU A 134 -21.30 -37.90 -23.95
CA GLU A 134 -22.38 -38.69 -23.32
C GLU A 134 -23.28 -37.83 -22.42
N GLY A 135 -22.84 -36.64 -21.99
CA GLY A 135 -23.60 -35.77 -21.10
C GLY A 135 -23.86 -36.42 -19.73
N ASP A 136 -25.06 -36.21 -19.19
CA ASP A 136 -25.47 -36.73 -17.89
C ASP A 136 -25.58 -38.27 -17.86
N ASP A 137 -25.64 -38.95 -19.01
CA ASP A 137 -25.69 -40.42 -19.06
C ASP A 137 -24.38 -41.08 -18.59
N PHE A 138 -23.28 -40.33 -18.52
CA PHE A 138 -21.98 -40.81 -18.08
C PHE A 138 -21.73 -40.67 -16.57
N LEU A 139 -22.41 -39.75 -15.88
CA LEU A 139 -22.24 -39.48 -14.45
C LEU A 139 -22.94 -40.53 -13.57
#